data_AF-A0A938JFU5-F1
#
_entry.id   AF-A0A938JFU5-F1
#
_cell.length_a   1.000
_cell.length_b   1.000
_cell.length_c   1.000
_cell.angle_alpha   90.00
_cell.angle_beta   90.00
_cell.angle_gamma   90.00
#
_symmetry.space_group_name_H-M   'P 1'
#
loop_
_entity.id
_entity.type
_entity.pdbx_description
1 polymer ?
#
loop_
_entity_poly.entity_id
_entity_poly.type
_entity_poly.pdbx_seq_one_letter_code
_entity_poly.pdbx_strand_id
1 'polypeptide(L)' 'DDFIVTTFNSGRIVTFPIYIWGAAQRGIPPQVNVIASLMFLGSLLLVLVASLISKNRRATKV' A
#
# COMPACT_ATOMS: atom_id res chain seq x y z
N ASP A 1 3.02 -7.85 6.77
CA ASP A 1 4.18 -7.11 7.27
C ASP A 1 3.74 -5.76 7.83
N ASP A 2 3.16 -4.91 6.99
CA ASP A 2 2.72 -3.55 7.34
C ASP A 2 1.83 -3.45 8.59
N PHE A 3 0.88 -4.37 8.80
CA PHE A 3 0.03 -4.35 10.00
C PHE A 3 0.83 -4.55 11.30
N ILE A 4 1.76 -5.52 11.31
CA ILE A 4 2.54 -5.85 12.51
C ILE A 4 3.48 -4.69 12.83
N VAL A 5 4.24 -4.22 11.83
CA VAL A 5 5.16 -3.08 11.98
C VAL A 5 4.40 -1.82 12.41
N THR A 6 3.26 -1.53 11.78
CA THR A 6 2.50 -0.32 12.08
C THR A 6 1.87 -0.38 13.47
N THR A 7 1.40 -1.54 13.93
CA THR A 7 0.83 -1.68 15.29
C THR A 7 1.87 -1.38 16.36
N PHE A 8 3.13 -1.75 16.14
CA PHE A 8 4.22 -1.43 17.08
C PHE A 8 4.70 0.02 17.00
N ASN A 9 4.50 0.71 15.87
CA ASN A 9 5.00 2.06 15.64
C ASN A 9 3.93 3.18 15.82
N SER A 10 2.64 2.87 15.65
CA SER A 10 1.58 3.88 15.52
C SER A 10 1.19 4.60 16.81
N GLY A 11 1.56 4.04 17.98
CA GLY A 11 1.19 4.56 19.29
C GLY A 11 -0.34 4.69 19.43
N ARG A 12 -0.85 5.93 19.47
CA ARG A 12 -2.28 6.24 19.64
C ARG A 12 -3.03 6.47 18.31
N ILE A 13 -2.33 6.45 17.18
CA ILE A 13 -2.93 6.71 15.88
C ILE A 13 -3.43 5.40 15.26
N VAL A 14 -4.67 5.43 14.76
CA VAL A 14 -5.22 4.33 13.97
C VAL A 14 -4.91 4.59 12.51
N THR A 15 -3.96 3.82 11.96
CA THR A 15 -3.61 3.85 10.55
C THR A 15 -4.51 2.94 9.73
N PHE A 16 -4.45 3.06 8.40
CA PHE A 16 -5.27 2.24 7.51
C PHE A 16 -5.11 0.72 7.72
N PRO A 17 -3.88 0.15 7.86
CA PRO A 17 -3.73 -1.27 8.16
C PRO A 17 -4.35 -1.69 9.50
N ILE A 18 -4.22 -0.87 10.54
CA ILE A 18 -4.79 -1.14 11.87
C ILE A 18 -6.33 -1.06 11.82
N TYR A 19 -6.85 -0.08 11.09
CA TYR A 19 -8.28 0.09 10.86
C TYR A 19 -8.90 -1.12 10.15
N ILE A 20 -8.29 -1.59 9.05
CA ILE A 20 -8.80 -2.76 8.31
C ILE A 20 -8.80 -4.00 9.20
N TRP A 21 -7.75 -4.22 9.98
CA TRP A 21 -7.69 -5.39 10.87
C TRP A 21 -8.84 -5.40 11.89
N GLY A 22 -9.15 -4.24 12.49
CA GLY A 22 -10.30 -4.11 13.39
C GLY A 22 -11.66 -4.18 12.68
N ALA A 23 -11.74 -3.72 11.42
CA ALA A 23 -12.94 -3.81 10.60
C ALA A 23 -13.20 -5.26 10.14
N ALA A 24 -12.15 -6.03 9.84
CA ALA A 24 -12.27 -7.41 9.38
C ALA A 24 -13.00 -8.32 10.39
N GLN A 25 -12.95 -7.99 11.67
CA GLN A 25 -13.66 -8.71 12.75
C GLN A 25 -15.15 -8.36 12.84
N ARG A 26 -15.59 -7.21 12.29
CA ARG A 26 -16.96 -6.69 12.40
C ARG A 26 -17.65 -6.48 11.03
N GLY A 27 -16.97 -6.87 9.95
CA GLY A 27 -17.38 -6.59 8.58
C GLY A 27 -16.65 -5.37 8.01
N ILE A 28 -16.17 -5.50 6.77
CA ILE A 28 -15.42 -4.45 6.08
C ILE A 28 -16.40 -3.52 5.36
N PRO A 29 -16.43 -2.21 5.70
CA PRO A 29 -17.33 -1.27 5.04
C PRO A 29 -16.90 -1.04 3.57
N PRO A 30 -17.84 -0.80 2.63
CA PRO A 30 -17.53 -0.70 1.20
C PRO A 30 -16.50 0.36 0.83
N GLN A 31 -16.42 1.45 1.61
CA GLN A 31 -15.47 2.55 1.41
C GLN A 31 -14.01 2.09 1.54
N VAL A 32 -13.74 1.05 2.33
CA VAL A 32 -12.40 0.48 2.47
C VAL A 32 -11.90 -0.09 1.15
N ASN A 33 -12.79 -0.74 0.39
CA ASN A 33 -12.43 -1.30 -0.91
C ASN A 33 -12.04 -0.20 -1.90
N VAL A 34 -12.74 0.94 -1.87
CA VAL A 34 -12.42 2.10 -2.70
C VAL A 34 -11.01 2.62 -2.39
N ILE A 35 -10.69 2.82 -1.10
CA ILE A 35 -9.36 3.30 -0.68
C ILE A 35 -8.27 2.27 -1.02
N ALA A 36 -8.54 0.98 -0.77
CA ALA A 36 -7.61 -0.10 -1.08
C ALA A 36 -7.30 -0.16 -2.58
N SER A 37 -8.31 0.00 -3.45
CA SER A 37 -8.12 0.06 -4.90
C SER A 37 -7.28 1.27 -5.32
N LEU A 38 -7.49 2.45 -4.73
CA LEU A 38 -6.67 3.63 -5.00
C LEU A 38 -5.21 3.43 -4.59
N MET A 39 -4.96 2.84 -3.42
CA MET A 39 -3.61 2.52 -2.95
C MET A 39 -2.92 1.48 -3.84
N PHE A 40 -3.66 0.46 -4.29
CA PHE A 40 -3.15 -0.55 -5.21
C PHE A 40 -2.78 0.07 -6.56
N LEU A 41 -3.69 0.82 -7.18
CA LEU A 41 -3.45 1.45 -8.47
C LEU A 41 -2.30 2.47 -8.38
N GLY A 42 -2.24 3.27 -7.31
CA GLY A 42 -1.15 4.22 -7.07
C GLY A 42 0.21 3.54 -6.97
N SER A 43 0.32 2.48 -6.16
CA SER A 43 1.57 1.74 -6.01
C SER A 43 1.98 1.00 -7.30
N LEU A 44 1.02 0.40 -8.01
CA LEU A 44 1.25 -0.23 -9.30
C LEU A 44 1.79 0.78 -10.33
N LEU A 45 1.18 1.96 -10.44
CA LEU A 45 1.65 3.01 -11.34
C LEU A 45 3.08 3.44 -11.02
N LEU A 46 3.40 3.65 -9.74
CA LEU A 46 4.75 4.01 -9.32
C LEU A 46 5.77 2.92 -9.68
N VAL A 47 5.44 1.65 -9.44
CA VAL A 47 6.31 0.53 -9.79
C VAL A 47 6.51 0.42 -11.30
N LEU A 48 5.45 0.59 -12.09
CA LEU A 48 5.54 0.57 -13.56
C LEU A 48 6.44 1.69 -14.08
N VAL A 49 6.25 2.92 -13.58
CA VAL A 49 7.09 4.07 -13.95
C VAL A 49 8.55 3.84 -13.55
N ALA A 50 8.79 3.39 -12.31
CA ALA A 50 10.14 3.09 -11.83
C ALA A 50 10.81 1.98 -12.65
N SER A 51 10.06 0.94 -13.03
CA SER A 51 10.53 -0.17 -13.86
C SER A 51 10.90 0.30 -15.27
N LEU A 52 10.07 1.13 -15.89
CA LEU A 52 10.35 1.71 -17.22
C LEU A 52 11.61 2.58 -17.21
N ILE A 53 11.76 3.45 -16.21
CA ILE A 53 12.96 4.28 -16.04
C ILE A 53 14.20 3.41 -15.83
N SER A 54 14.10 2.38 -14.97
CA SER A 54 15.19 1.43 -14.69
C SER A 54 15.61 0.66 -15.94
N LYS A 55 14.66 0.21 -16.77
CA LYS A 55 14.94 -0.50 -18.03
C LYS A 55 15.75 0.37 -18.99
N ASN A 56 15.37 1.64 -19.15
CA ASN A 56 16.06 2.58 -20.03
C ASN A 56 17.50 2.88 -19.57
N ARG A 57 17.74 2.91 -18.25
CA ARG A 57 19.09 3.09 -17.66
C ARG A 57 20.00 1.87 -17.82
N ARG A 58 19.43 0.66 -17.89
CA ARG A 58 20.22 -0.57 -18.11
C ARG A 58 20.66 -0.72 -19.56
N ALA A 59 19.87 -0.25 -20.52
CA ALA A 59 20.22 -0.26 -21.94
C ALA A 59 21.44 0.63 -22.27
N THR A 60 21.75 1.63 -21.43
CA THR A 60 22.89 2.54 -21.60
C THR A 60 24.18 2.09 -20.89
N LYS A 61 24.13 1.00 -20.11
CA LYS A 61 25.29 0.44 -19.38
C LYS A 61 25.91 -0.79 -20.07
N VAL A 62 25.59 -1.03 -21.35
CA VAL A 62 26.23 -2.02 -22.23
C VAL A 62 27.02 -1.26 -23.28
#